data_AF-A0A7R8X0H8-F1
#
_entry.id   AF-A0A7R8X0H8-F1
#
_cell.length_a   1.000
_cell.length_b   1.000
_cell.length_c   1.000
_cell.angle_alpha   90.00
_cell.angle_beta   90.00
_cell.angle_gamma   90.00
#
_symmetry.space_group_name_H-M   'P 1'
#
loop_
_entity.id
_entity.type
_entity.pdbx_description
1 polymer ?
#
loop_
_entity_poly.entity_id
_entity_poly.type
_entity_poly.pdbx_seq_one_letter_code
_entity_poly.pdbx_strand_id
1 'polypeptide(L)'
;IVVLTEPEDFQQVFRNEGAFPQRTNLAALEYYRSVVRRDAFDNPGIIITSGDEWYKIRSRVQQVMMRPRSAMLYLDAISDVCDSFMT
;
A
#
# COMPACT_ATOMS: atom_id res chain seq x y z
N ILE A 1 10.80 -7.62 24.02
CA ILE A 1 9.82 -7.63 22.90
C ILE A 1 8.47 -7.33 23.53
N VAL A 2 7.76 -6.30 23.05
CA VAL A 2 6.39 -6.00 23.49
C VAL A 2 5.46 -6.58 22.42
N VAL A 3 4.45 -7.34 22.85
CA VAL A 3 3.45 -7.95 21.96
C VAL A 3 2.09 -7.39 22.35
N LEU A 4 1.38 -6.85 21.38
CA LEU A 4 0.02 -6.33 21.56
C LEU A 4 -0.98 -7.42 21.20
N THR A 5 -2.03 -7.57 22.00
CA THR A 5 -3.11 -8.54 21.77
C THR A 5 -4.47 -7.89 21.59
N GLU A 6 -4.65 -6.68 22.12
CA GLU A 6 -5.91 -5.93 22.02
C GLU A 6 -5.92 -5.01 20.79
N PRO A 7 -7.01 -5.01 19.97
CA PRO A 7 -7.13 -4.18 18.78
C PRO A 7 -6.93 -2.67 19.01
N GLU A 8 -7.35 -2.16 20.17
CA GLU A 8 -7.27 -0.75 20.55
C GLU A 8 -5.82 -0.27 20.66
N ASP A 9 -4.92 -1.15 21.14
CA ASP A 9 -3.50 -0.85 21.26
C ASP A 9 -2.86 -0.69 19.87
N PHE A 10 -3.24 -1.52 18.89
CA PHE A 10 -2.78 -1.37 17.50
C PHE A 10 -3.19 -0.02 16.91
N GLN A 11 -4.43 0.41 17.16
CA GLN A 11 -4.90 1.71 16.70
C GLN A 11 -4.07 2.84 17.32
N GLN A 12 -3.78 2.76 18.62
CA GLN A 12 -2.99 3.77 19.31
C GLN A 12 -1.56 3.81 18.78
N VAL A 13 -0.92 2.66 18.56
CA VAL A 13 0.42 2.60 17.96
C VAL A 13 0.42 3.21 16.56
N PHE A 14 -0.45 2.74 15.65
CA PHE A 14 -0.42 3.19 14.26
C PHE A 14 -0.73 4.68 14.08
N ARG A 15 -1.47 5.30 15.00
CA ARG A 15 -1.69 6.76 14.98
C ARG A 15 -0.48 7.57 15.45
N ASN A 16 0.42 6.96 16.23
CA ASN A 16 1.55 7.63 16.87
C ASN A 16 2.93 7.32 16.26
N GLU A 17 2.99 6.54 15.17
CA GLU A 17 4.24 6.21 14.46
C GLU A 17 4.85 7.38 13.67
N GLY A 18 4.13 8.50 13.52
CA GLY A 18 4.61 9.68 12.82
C GLY A 18 4.56 9.56 11.29
N ALA A 19 5.38 10.36 10.61
CA ALA A 19 5.34 10.52 9.16
C ALA A 19 5.92 9.32 8.37
N PHE A 20 6.77 8.52 9.02
CA PHE A 20 7.50 7.41 8.41
C PHE A 20 7.19 6.11 9.16
N PRO A 21 5.96 5.61 9.07
CA PRO A 21 5.60 4.37 9.73
C PRO A 21 6.47 3.23 9.24
N GLN A 22 6.93 2.39 10.16
CA GLN A 22 7.59 1.15 9.82
C GLN A 22 6.53 0.06 9.70
N ARG A 23 6.49 -0.62 8.56
CA ARG A 23 5.57 -1.72 8.32
C ARG A 23 6.37 -3.02 8.28
N THR A 24 5.73 -4.14 8.59
CA THR A 24 6.36 -5.46 8.44
C THR A 24 6.70 -5.65 6.97
N ASN A 25 7.98 -5.57 6.63
CA ASN A 25 8.44 -5.66 5.26
C ASN A 25 8.31 -7.10 4.74
N LEU A 26 7.92 -7.24 3.48
CA LEU A 26 7.98 -8.50 2.74
C LEU A 26 9.42 -8.70 2.25
N ALA A 27 10.33 -9.08 3.16
CA ALA A 27 11.77 -9.11 2.92
C ALA A 27 12.19 -9.89 1.65
N ALA A 28 11.53 -11.01 1.36
CA ALA A 28 11.79 -11.78 0.13
C ALA A 28 11.47 -10.99 -1.14
N LEU A 29 10.34 -10.26 -1.15
CA LEU A 29 9.97 -9.40 -2.29
C LEU A 29 10.85 -8.16 -2.37
N GLU A 30 11.25 -7.60 -1.23
CA GLU A 30 12.20 -6.50 -1.16
C GLU A 30 13.52 -6.88 -1.83
N TYR A 31 14.08 -8.04 -1.47
CA TYR A 31 15.30 -8.55 -2.09
C TYR A 31 15.10 -8.81 -3.58
N TYR A 32 14.00 -9.46 -3.97
CA TYR A 32 13.73 -9.76 -5.37
C TYR A 32 13.64 -8.50 -6.22
N ARG A 33 12.89 -7.48 -5.79
CA ARG A 33 12.68 -6.25 -6.56
C ARG A 33 13.88 -5.30 -6.51
N SER A 34 14.60 -5.26 -5.39
CA SER A 34 15.77 -4.38 -5.23
C SER A 34 17.05 -4.94 -5.83
N VAL A 35 17.20 -6.28 -5.86
CA VAL A 35 18.45 -6.95 -6.21
C VAL A 35 18.29 -7.82 -7.45
N VAL A 36 17.40 -8.81 -7.40
CA VAL A 36 17.28 -9.84 -8.46
C VAL A 36 16.71 -9.28 -9.76
N ARG A 37 15.71 -8.40 -9.66
CA ARG A 37 14.99 -7.79 -10.79
C ARG A 37 15.03 -6.27 -10.76
N ARG A 38 16.16 -5.71 -10.35
CA ARG A 38 16.36 -4.25 -10.34
C ARG A 38 16.18 -3.62 -11.73
N ASP A 39 16.40 -4.39 -12.80
CA ASP A 39 16.15 -4.01 -14.20
C ASP A 39 14.68 -3.77 -14.51
N ALA A 40 13.77 -4.41 -13.77
CA ALA A 40 12.33 -4.36 -14.02
C ALA A 40 11.56 -3.46 -13.04
N PHE A 41 12.19 -3.03 -11.95
CA PHE A 41 11.54 -2.25 -10.90
C PHE A 41 12.38 -1.02 -10.53
N ASP A 42 11.83 0.17 -10.77
CA ASP A 42 12.46 1.43 -10.34
C ASP A 42 12.52 1.55 -8.80
N ASN A 43 11.58 0.90 -8.10
CA ASN A 43 11.54 0.81 -6.65
C ASN A 43 10.81 -0.46 -6.19
N PRO A 44 10.99 -0.90 -4.92
CA PRO A 44 10.34 -2.11 -4.40
C PRO A 44 8.80 -2.03 -4.34
N GLY A 45 8.24 -0.81 -4.29
CA GLY A 45 6.81 -0.55 -4.27
C GLY A 45 6.26 -0.23 -2.88
N ILE A 46 5.07 0.39 -2.86
CA ILE A 46 4.45 1.01 -1.67
C ILE A 46 4.19 0.07 -0.49
N ILE A 47 4.04 -1.24 -0.74
CA ILE A 47 3.80 -2.25 0.30
C ILE A 47 5.11 -2.76 0.92
N ILE A 48 6.22 -2.61 0.20
CA ILE A 48 7.51 -3.22 0.54
C ILE A 48 8.47 -2.18 1.12
N THR A 49 8.45 -0.97 0.60
CA THR A 49 9.28 0.13 1.09
C THR A 49 8.77 0.67 2.43
N SER A 50 9.69 1.11 3.29
CA SER A 50 9.43 1.89 4.51
C SER A 50 10.23 3.20 4.49
N GLY A 51 9.99 4.11 5.44
CA GLY A 51 10.79 5.34 5.57
C GLY A 51 10.51 6.41 4.51
N ASP A 52 11.54 7.20 4.18
CA ASP A 52 11.44 8.31 3.22
C ASP A 52 10.96 7.87 1.83
N GLU A 53 11.41 6.70 1.38
CA GLU A 53 11.04 6.19 0.06
C GLU A 53 9.56 5.82 -0.01
N TRP A 54 9.05 5.18 1.05
CA TRP A 54 7.61 4.93 1.20
C TRP A 54 6.82 6.24 1.15
N TYR A 55 7.28 7.27 1.85
CA TYR A 55 6.60 8.57 1.88
C TYR A 55 6.56 9.23 0.50
N LYS A 56 7.66 9.18 -0.26
CA LYS A 56 7.72 9.69 -1.66
C LYS A 56 6.73 8.97 -2.57
N ILE A 57 6.66 7.64 -2.50
CA ILE A 57 5.74 6.84 -3.33
C ILE A 57 4.30 7.13 -2.90
N ARG A 58 4.01 7.06 -1.59
CA ARG A 58 2.68 7.24 -1.02
C ARG A 58 2.09 8.61 -1.31
N SER A 59 2.87 9.67 -1.14
CA SER A 59 2.42 11.05 -1.35
C SER A 59 1.98 11.32 -2.80
N ARG A 60 2.58 10.65 -3.78
CA ARG A 60 2.19 10.72 -5.20
C ARG A 60 0.95 9.88 -5.49
N VAL A 61 0.96 8.61 -5.09
CA VAL A 61 -0.10 7.64 -5.42
C VAL A 61 -1.42 7.97 -4.71
N GLN A 62 -1.36 8.50 -3.49
CA GLN A 62 -2.57 8.76 -2.69
C GLN A 62 -3.54 9.74 -3.37
N GLN A 63 -3.04 10.67 -4.18
CA GLN A 63 -3.85 11.71 -4.80
C GLN A 63 -4.85 11.14 -5.80
N VAL A 64 -4.50 10.05 -6.48
CA VAL A 64 -5.37 9.40 -7.46
C VAL A 64 -6.14 8.25 -6.82
N MET A 65 -5.52 7.46 -5.95
CA MET A 65 -6.15 6.26 -5.38
C MET A 65 -7.18 6.56 -4.28
N MET A 66 -6.96 7.58 -3.44
CA MET A 66 -7.79 7.81 -2.24
C MET A 66 -8.93 8.79 -2.46
N ARG A 67 -9.02 9.43 -3.64
CA ARG A 67 -10.09 10.39 -3.92
C ARG A 67 -11.33 9.65 -4.40
N PRO A 68 -12.50 9.78 -3.73
CA PRO A 68 -13.73 9.12 -4.17
C PRO A 68 -14.07 9.41 -5.64
N ARG A 69 -13.79 10.64 -6.10
CA ARG A 69 -13.99 11.05 -7.49
C ARG A 69 -13.21 10.21 -8.50
N SER A 70 -12.00 9.78 -8.15
CA SER A 70 -11.20 8.93 -9.02
C SER A 70 -11.77 7.51 -9.09
N ALA A 71 -12.32 6.99 -7.99
CA ALA A 71 -12.98 5.68 -7.98
C ALA A 71 -14.28 5.68 -8.79
N MET A 72 -15.06 6.77 -8.74
CA MET A 72 -16.32 6.89 -9.48
C MET A 72 -16.15 6.76 -11.01
N LEU A 73 -14.97 7.10 -11.56
CA LEU A 73 -14.70 6.98 -13.00
C LEU A 73 -14.72 5.52 -13.51
N TYR A 74 -14.57 4.55 -12.60
CA TYR A 74 -14.50 3.13 -12.96
C TYR A 74 -15.78 2.36 -12.60
N LEU A 75 -16.78 3.03 -12.03
CA LEU A 75 -17.98 2.38 -11.49
C LEU A 75 -18.73 1.60 -12.59
N ASP A 76 -19.02 2.26 -13.71
CA ASP A 76 -19.79 1.67 -14.81
C ASP A 76 -19.07 0.44 -15.40
N ALA A 77 -17.76 0.57 -15.67
CA ALA A 77 -16.96 -0.54 -16.18
C ALA A 77 -16.89 -1.73 -15.21
N ILE A 78 -16.83 -1.47 -13.91
CA ILE A 78 -16.88 -2.53 -12.89
C ILE A 78 -18.27 -3.18 -12.87
N SER A 79 -19.35 -2.38 -12.95
CA SER A 79 -20.72 -2.88 -12.97
C SER A 79 -20.97 -3.79 -14.17
N ASP A 80 -20.53 -3.38 -15.37
CA ASP A 80 -20.67 -4.18 -16.59
C ASP A 80 -20.01 -5.56 -16.46
N VAL A 81 -18.81 -5.61 -15.87
CA VAL A 81 -18.10 -6.87 -15.61
C VAL A 81 -18.83 -7.72 -14.57
N CYS A 82 -19.37 -7.11 -13.52
CA CYS A 82 -20.15 -7.81 -12.51
C CYS A 82 -21.44 -8.40 -13.08
N ASP A 83 -22.18 -7.64 -13.89
CA ASP A 83 -23.42 -8.09 -14.53
C ASP A 83 -23.14 -9.21 -15.54
N SER A 84 -22.07 -9.09 -16.31
CA SER A 84 -21.59 -10.14 -17.22
C SER A 84 -21.19 -11.42 -16.50
N PHE A 85 -20.77 -11.36 -15.23
CA PHE A 85 -20.41 -12.54 -14.46
C PHE A 85 -21.63 -13.28 -13.88
N MET A 86 -22.73 -12.56 -13.66
CA MET A 86 -23.97 -13.10 -13.11
C MET A 86 -24.87 -13.76 -14.17
N THR A 87 -24.61 -13.52 -15.45
CA THR A 87 -25.36 -14.09 -16.60
C THR A 87 -24.57 -15.19 -17.27
#